data_AF-A0A3A0AHE5-F1
#
_entry.id   AF-A0A3A0AHE5-F1
#
_cell.length_a   1.000
_cell.length_b   1.000
_cell.length_c   1.000
_cell.angle_alpha   90.00
_cell.angle_beta   90.00
_cell.angle_gamma   90.00
#
_symmetry.space_group_name_H-M   'P 1'
#
loop_
_entity.id
_entity.type
_entity.pdbx_description
1 polymer ?
#
loop_
_entity_poly.entity_id
_entity_poly.type
_entity_poly.pdbx_seq_one_letter_code
_entity_poly.pdbx_strand_id
1 'polypeptide(L)' 'MNSRRAAAYRFSSMIALVLAVLTGIEYVAALYHAGAVIMFLLALAKAYFVVNFFMHISRLWRTDGGH' A
#
# COMPACT_ATOMS: atom_id res chain seq x y z
N MET A 1 -15.39 -13.29 18.57
CA MET A 1 -14.71 -12.25 17.75
C MET A 1 -15.60 -11.94 16.55
N ASN A 2 -16.16 -10.72 16.43
CA ASN A 2 -17.13 -10.38 15.38
C ASN A 2 -16.54 -10.59 13.98
N SER A 3 -17.12 -11.49 13.20
CA SER A 3 -16.64 -11.93 11.87
C SER A 3 -16.40 -10.79 10.88
N ARG A 4 -17.16 -9.68 10.98
CA ARG A 4 -16.93 -8.47 10.16
C ARG A 4 -15.61 -7.77 10.43
N ARG A 5 -15.15 -7.73 11.69
CA ARG A 5 -13.86 -7.11 12.05
C ARG A 5 -12.70 -8.01 11.60
N ALA A 6 -12.86 -9.33 11.73
CA ALA A 6 -11.87 -10.30 11.26
C ALA A 6 -11.61 -10.21 9.74
N ALA A 7 -12.65 -9.99 8.94
CA ALA A 7 -12.50 -9.81 7.49
C ALA A 7 -11.71 -8.55 7.11
N ALA A 8 -11.95 -7.42 7.80
CA ALA A 8 -11.21 -6.18 7.58
C ALA A 8 -9.72 -6.33 7.93
N TYR A 9 -9.40 -7.02 9.02
CA TYR A 9 -8.02 -7.29 9.41
C TYR A 9 -7.27 -8.19 8.41
N ARG A 10 -7.94 -9.19 7.82
CA ARG A 10 -7.35 -10.07 6.80
C ARG A 10 -6.98 -9.32 5.53
N PHE A 11 -7.79 -8.34 5.14
CA PHE A 11 -7.51 -7.52 3.96
C PHE A 11 -6.29 -6.63 4.20
N SER A 12 -6.27 -5.91 5.32
CA SER A 12 -5.14 -5.05 5.70
C SER A 12 -3.83 -5.82 5.85
N SER A 13 -3.85 -7.01 6.47
CA SER A 13 -2.65 -7.83 6.62
C SER A 13 -2.12 -8.37 5.29
N MET A 14 -3.00 -8.69 4.34
CA MET A 14 -2.58 -9.10 2.99
C MET A 14 -1.85 -7.97 2.26
N ILE A 15 -2.36 -6.73 2.33
CA ILE A 15 -1.73 -5.57 1.70
C ILE A 15 -0.40 -5.23 2.39
N ALA A 16 -0.33 -5.34 3.73
CA ALA A 16 0.91 -5.19 4.46
C ALA A 16 1.97 -6.21 4.00
N LEU A 17 1.57 -7.45 3.72
CA LEU A 17 2.46 -8.48 3.20
C LEU A 17 2.96 -8.14 1.79
N VAL A 18 2.09 -7.62 0.91
CA VAL A 18 2.50 -7.13 -0.42
C VAL A 18 3.52 -5.99 -0.32
N LEU A 19 3.30 -5.03 0.57
CA LEU A 19 4.25 -3.93 0.82
C LEU A 19 5.58 -4.43 1.38
N ALA A 20 5.55 -5.44 2.26
CA ALA A 20 6.76 -6.06 2.79
C ALA A 20 7.58 -6.74 1.68
N VAL A 21 6.94 -7.47 0.76
CA VAL A 21 7.61 -8.07 -0.41
C VAL A 21 8.23 -6.99 -1.30
N LEU A 22 7.49 -5.92 -1.59
CA LEU A 22 7.97 -4.82 -2.41
C LEU A 22 9.18 -4.10 -1.78
N THR A 23 9.21 -4.02 -0.44
CA THR A 23 10.35 -3.49 0.32
C THR A 23 11.56 -4.42 0.23
N GLY A 24 11.35 -5.74 0.25
CA GLY A 24 12.42 -6.71 0.03
C GLY A 24 13.06 -6.58 -1.36
N ILE A 25 12.23 -6.37 -2.40
CA ILE A 25 12.71 -6.13 -3.77
C ILE A 25 13.55 -4.86 -3.85
N GLU A 26 13.09 -3.78 -3.21
CA GLU A 26 13.82 -2.52 -3.16
C GLU A 26 15.16 -2.63 -2.42
N TYR A 27 15.20 -3.36 -1.29
CA TYR A 27 16.44 -3.63 -0.58
C TYR A 27 17.47 -4.32 -1.48
N VAL A 28 17.03 -5.33 -2.23
CA VAL A 28 17.90 -6.04 -3.19
C VAL A 28 18.33 -5.10 -4.31
N ALA A 29 17.41 -4.31 -4.88
CA ALA A 29 17.74 -3.33 -5.90
C ALA A 29 18.77 -2.29 -5.40
N ALA A 30 18.70 -1.90 -4.13
CA ALA A 30 19.62 -0.93 -3.52
C ALA A 30 21.00 -1.55 -3.33
N LEU A 31 21.06 -2.85 -2.97
CA LEU A 31 22.30 -3.59 -2.86
C LEU A 31 23.06 -3.68 -4.20
N TYR A 32 22.34 -3.77 -5.33
CA TYR A 32 22.93 -3.75 -6.67
C TYR A 32 23.14 -2.34 -7.23
N HIS A 33 23.09 -1.30 -6.39
CA HIS A 33 23.24 0.11 -6.79
C HIS A 33 22.29 0.50 -7.93
N ALA A 34 21.04 0.03 -7.88
CA ALA A 34 20.03 0.48 -8.83
C ALA A 34 19.90 2.02 -8.76
N GLY A 35 19.82 2.65 -9.93
CA GLY A 35 19.80 4.11 -10.03
C GLY A 35 18.62 4.75 -9.30
N ALA A 36 18.77 6.01 -8.93
CA ALA A 36 17.78 6.79 -8.18
C ALA A 36 16.37 6.76 -8.84
N VAL A 37 16.30 6.65 -10.17
CA VAL A 37 15.04 6.52 -10.92
C VAL A 37 14.28 5.24 -10.55
N ILE A 38 14.98 4.09 -10.47
CA ILE A 38 14.37 2.81 -10.14
C ILE A 38 13.86 2.82 -8.69
N MET A 39 14.65 3.37 -7.77
CA MET A 39 14.26 3.57 -6.37
C MET A 39 13.02 4.46 -6.24
N PHE A 40 12.99 5.55 -7.01
CA PHE A 40 11.86 6.47 -7.01
C PHE A 40 10.58 5.80 -7.53
N LEU A 41 10.65 5.00 -8.59
CA LEU A 41 9.51 4.24 -9.11
C LEU A 41 9.00 3.21 -8.09
N LEU A 42 9.89 2.51 -7.39
CA LEU A 42 9.53 1.59 -6.31
C LEU A 42 8.86 2.32 -5.13
N ALA A 43 9.37 3.50 -4.77
CA ALA A 43 8.76 4.36 -3.77
C ALA A 43 7.35 4.80 -4.18
N LEU A 44 7.17 5.18 -5.45
CA LEU A 44 5.89 5.64 -5.99
C LEU A 44 4.86 4.50 -6.06
N ALA A 45 5.31 3.29 -6.44
CA ALA A 45 4.48 2.10 -6.41
C ALA A 45 3.95 1.82 -4.98
N LYS A 46 4.83 1.86 -3.96
CA LYS A 46 4.41 1.71 -2.55
C LYS A 46 3.43 2.79 -2.13
N ALA A 47 3.71 4.06 -2.48
CA ALA A 47 2.85 5.18 -2.12
C ALA A 47 1.42 5.00 -2.64
N TYR A 48 1.25 4.50 -3.87
CA TYR A 48 -0.05 4.17 -4.43
C TYR A 48 -0.81 3.14 -3.56
N PHE A 49 -0.17 2.04 -3.17
CA PHE A 49 -0.79 1.03 -2.30
C PHE A 49 -1.15 1.61 -0.93
N VAL A 50 -0.26 2.38 -0.30
CA VAL A 50 -0.51 2.97 1.02
C VAL A 50 -1.69 3.94 0.97
N VAL A 51 -1.70 4.86 0.00
CA VAL A 51 -2.75 5.87 -0.16
C VAL A 51 -4.12 5.24 -0.41
N ASN A 52 -4.20 4.24 -1.29
CA ASN A 52 -5.47 3.62 -1.64
C ASN A 52 -6.00 2.72 -0.52
N PHE A 53 -5.14 1.92 0.10
CA PHE A 53 -5.58 0.85 1.00
C PHE A 53 -5.52 1.20 2.49
N PHE A 54 -4.55 2.00 2.93
CA PHE A 54 -4.43 2.41 4.33
C PHE A 54 -5.03 3.80 4.59
N MET A 55 -4.90 4.73 3.65
CA MET A 55 -5.42 6.08 3.83
C MET A 55 -6.86 6.27 3.33
N HIS A 56 -7.43 5.28 2.63
CA HIS A 56 -8.78 5.36 2.06
C HIS A 56 -9.09 6.73 1.43
N ILE A 57 -8.13 7.31 0.70
CA ILE A 57 -8.29 8.64 0.09
C ILE A 57 -9.46 8.65 -0.90
N SER A 58 -9.80 7.51 -1.48
CA SER A 58 -11.03 7.29 -2.25
C SER A 58 -12.31 7.63 -1.49
N ARG A 59 -12.30 7.53 -0.15
CA ARG A 59 -13.42 7.91 0.72
C ARG A 59 -13.55 9.42 0.87
N LEU A 60 -12.47 10.20 0.69
CA LEU A 60 -12.52 11.67 0.69
C LEU A 60 -13.14 12.22 -0.60
N TRP A 61 -13.07 11.45 -1.69
CA TRP A 61 -13.67 11.78 -2.99
C TRP A 61 -15.07 11.19 -3.17
N ARG A 62 -15.52 10.34 -2.23
CA ARG A 62 -16.94 10.02 -2.10
C ARG A 62 -17.60 11.20 -1.42
N THR A 63 -18.14 12.10 -2.25
CA THR A 63 -19.10 13.11 -1.79
C THR A 63 -20.36 12.34 -1.35
N ASP A 64 -20.39 11.87 -0.11
CA ASP A 64 -21.63 11.50 0.60
C ASP A 64 -22.44 12.78 0.87
N GLY A 65 -22.82 13.48 -0.20
CA GLY A 65 -23.48 14.77 -0.18
C GLY A 65 -24.54 14.82 -1.27
N GLY A 66 -25.73 14.33 -0.91
CA GLY A 66 -26.91 14.36 -1.75
C GLY A 66 -28.00 13.47 -1.17
N HIS A 67 -28.49 13.84 0.01
CA HIS A 67 -29.89 13.57 0.34
C HIS A 67 -30.78 14.39 -0.59
#